data_AF-A0A7V9N5K0-F1
#
_entry.id   AF-A0A7V9N5K0-F1
#
_cell.length_a   1.000
_cell.length_b   1.000
_cell.length_c   1.000
_cell.angle_alpha   90.00
_cell.angle_beta   90.00
_cell.angle_gamma   90.00
#
_symmetry.space_group_name_H-M   'P 1'
#
loop_
_entity.id
_entity.type
_entity.pdbx_description
1 polymer ?
#
loop_
_entity_poly.entity_id
_entity_poly.type
_entity_poly.pdbx_seq_one_letter_code
_entity_poly.pdbx_strand_id
1 'polypeptide(L)'
;MPDVILRHVPLPAESAAAEPPPISEAEYIQRCDETLARAGTPWVAVYGDREHSANLLFLTGFDPRFEEALLLLGPERRRVLLVGNEGVVHAVIAGLPLEVQCFQGFSLMGQPRETTPRLDRTLDEAGLVPGDKVGIVGWKYLTAAETGDPRQPAWVPAAIVAAIRQVTGVDPIDVTSVLMAPGDGLRTRNSADQIAAFAWAALRSSQAVFRVVRGARAGMTERDVAALMGYAG
;
A
#
# COMPACT_ATOMS: atom_id res chain seq x y z
N MET A 1 7.59 19.82 50.08
CA MET A 1 7.90 19.16 48.78
C MET A 1 7.43 17.73 48.91
N PRO A 2 6.67 17.16 47.97
CA PRO A 2 6.34 15.74 48.05
C PRO A 2 7.63 14.91 48.00
N ASP A 3 7.72 13.90 48.86
CA ASP A 3 8.86 12.97 48.91
C ASP A 3 8.95 12.21 47.58
N VAL A 4 10.04 12.40 46.84
CA VAL A 4 10.33 11.65 45.62
C VAL A 4 11.02 10.35 46.01
N ILE A 5 10.33 9.22 45.84
CA ILE A 5 10.86 7.88 46.14
C ILE A 5 11.34 7.24 44.85
N LEU A 6 12.63 6.91 44.77
CA LEU A 6 13.18 6.10 43.68
C LEU A 6 12.68 4.66 43.82
N ARG A 7 12.02 4.14 42.78
CA ARG A 7 11.65 2.72 42.66
C ARG A 7 12.28 2.12 41.41
N HIS A 8 12.83 0.92 41.56
CA HIS A 8 13.29 0.12 40.43
C HIS A 8 12.14 -0.74 39.94
N VAL A 9 11.65 -0.48 38.73
CA VAL A 9 10.60 -1.27 38.08
C VAL A 9 11.26 -2.12 36.98
N PRO A 10 11.08 -3.45 36.97
CA PRO A 10 11.60 -4.28 35.89
C PRO A 10 10.91 -3.91 34.58
N LEU A 11 11.65 -3.98 33.46
CA LEU A 11 11.03 -3.83 32.15
C LEU A 11 10.10 -5.02 31.87
N PRO A 12 9.06 -4.82 31.04
CA PRO A 12 8.25 -5.92 30.54
C PRO A 12 9.14 -7.02 29.92
N ALA A 13 8.89 -8.27 30.30
CA ALA A 13 9.63 -9.44 29.82
C ALA A 13 9.03 -10.06 28.54
N GLU A 14 8.09 -9.36 27.91
CA GLU A 14 7.40 -9.84 26.71
C GLU A 14 8.39 -10.02 25.56
N SER A 15 8.27 -11.15 24.88
CA SER A 15 8.97 -11.44 23.62
C SER A 15 7.96 -11.49 22.49
N ALA A 16 8.21 -10.75 21.41
CA ALA A 16 7.41 -10.86 20.21
C ALA A 16 7.57 -12.26 19.60
N ALA A 17 6.49 -12.78 18.99
CA ALA A 17 6.56 -13.96 18.14
C ALA A 17 7.54 -13.73 16.97
N ALA A 18 8.02 -14.81 16.35
CA ALA A 18 8.93 -14.71 15.20
C ALA A 18 8.27 -14.00 14.01
N GLU A 19 7.03 -14.37 13.72
CA GLU A 19 6.23 -13.83 12.62
C GLU A 19 5.13 -12.88 13.13
N PRO A 20 4.72 -11.89 12.32
CA PRO A 20 3.59 -11.04 12.67
C PRO A 20 2.28 -11.83 12.66
N PRO A 21 1.30 -11.46 13.52
CA PRO A 21 -0.07 -11.91 13.37
C PRO A 21 -0.58 -11.62 11.95
N PRO A 22 -1.22 -12.59 11.27
CA PRO A 22 -1.69 -12.40 9.90
C PRO A 22 -2.93 -11.50 9.88
N ILE A 23 -3.08 -10.75 8.78
CA ILE A 23 -4.36 -10.13 8.41
C ILE A 23 -5.16 -11.14 7.61
N SER A 24 -6.41 -11.37 8.00
CA SER A 24 -7.27 -12.36 7.33
C SER A 24 -7.60 -12.00 5.87
N GLU A 25 -7.79 -13.01 5.02
CA GLU A 25 -8.24 -12.83 3.63
C GLU A 25 -9.56 -12.05 3.55
N ALA A 26 -10.50 -12.38 4.46
CA ALA A 26 -11.79 -11.71 4.54
C ALA A 26 -11.65 -10.19 4.75
N GLU A 27 -10.64 -9.76 5.50
CA GLU A 27 -10.37 -8.34 5.72
C GLU A 27 -9.87 -7.63 4.45
N TYR A 28 -8.98 -8.27 3.68
CA TYR A 28 -8.53 -7.72 2.39
C TYR A 28 -9.67 -7.61 1.37
N ILE A 29 -10.52 -8.66 1.28
CA ILE A 29 -11.72 -8.66 0.44
C ILE A 29 -12.64 -7.51 0.85
N GLN A 30 -12.92 -7.37 2.15
CA GLN A 30 -13.78 -6.30 2.67
C GLN A 30 -13.24 -4.92 2.30
N ARG A 31 -11.93 -4.68 2.45
CA ARG A 31 -11.31 -3.39 2.09
C ARG A 31 -11.44 -3.09 0.60
N CYS A 32 -11.23 -4.07 -0.27
CA CYS A 32 -11.41 -3.92 -1.71
C CYS A 32 -12.87 -3.57 -2.05
N ASP A 33 -13.82 -4.34 -1.51
CA ASP A 33 -15.25 -4.15 -1.77
C ASP A 33 -15.73 -2.78 -1.25
N GLU A 34 -15.30 -2.37 -0.07
CA GLU A 34 -15.64 -1.07 0.51
C GLU A 34 -15.01 0.09 -0.25
N THR A 35 -13.79 -0.08 -0.77
CA THR A 35 -13.14 0.93 -1.63
C THR A 35 -13.94 1.17 -2.90
N LEU A 36 -14.32 0.10 -3.60
CA LEU A 36 -15.14 0.19 -4.82
C LEU A 36 -16.51 0.83 -4.53
N ALA A 37 -17.17 0.41 -3.44
CA ALA A 37 -18.47 0.95 -3.06
C ALA A 37 -18.41 2.45 -2.71
N ARG A 38 -17.40 2.89 -1.95
CA ARG A 38 -17.23 4.29 -1.55
C ARG A 38 -16.78 5.20 -2.70
N ALA A 39 -16.05 4.66 -3.68
CA ALA A 39 -15.66 5.43 -4.86
C ALA A 39 -16.85 5.82 -5.74
N GLY A 40 -17.94 5.04 -5.73
CA GLY A 40 -19.14 5.35 -6.51
C GLY A 40 -18.96 5.21 -8.03
N THR A 41 -17.93 4.48 -8.46
CA THR A 41 -17.62 4.18 -9.86
C THR A 41 -17.64 2.66 -10.10
N PRO A 42 -17.97 2.19 -11.32
CA PRO A 42 -17.95 0.76 -11.63
C PRO A 42 -16.54 0.16 -11.54
N TRP A 43 -15.51 0.99 -11.73
CA TRP A 43 -14.11 0.60 -11.61
C TRP A 43 -13.33 1.55 -10.71
N VAL A 44 -12.35 1.00 -9.98
CA VAL A 44 -11.31 1.76 -9.28
C VAL A 44 -9.95 1.21 -9.66
N ALA A 45 -9.04 2.08 -10.11
CA ALA A 45 -7.65 1.77 -10.36
C ALA A 45 -6.78 2.34 -9.24
N VAL A 46 -6.03 1.49 -8.54
CA VAL A 46 -5.16 1.86 -7.42
C VAL A 46 -3.71 1.70 -7.85
N TYR A 47 -3.01 2.83 -7.97
CA TYR A 47 -1.60 2.85 -8.36
C TYR A 47 -0.69 2.68 -7.14
N GLY A 48 0.44 2.01 -7.32
CA GLY A 48 1.55 2.05 -6.36
C GLY A 48 2.88 1.76 -7.03
N ASP A 49 3.92 2.43 -6.51
CA ASP A 49 5.32 2.18 -6.82
C ASP A 49 6.08 1.89 -5.50
N ARG A 50 7.41 1.77 -5.57
CA ARG A 50 8.27 1.60 -4.41
C ARG A 50 7.99 2.54 -3.23
N GLU A 51 7.78 3.83 -3.51
CA GLU A 51 7.67 4.87 -2.49
C GLU A 51 6.20 5.08 -2.07
N HIS A 52 5.26 4.69 -2.94
CA HIS A 52 3.84 4.98 -2.84
C HIS A 52 2.96 3.71 -2.85
N SER A 53 3.45 2.59 -2.33
CA SER A 53 2.73 1.30 -2.33
C SER A 53 1.70 1.13 -1.23
N ALA A 54 1.61 2.04 -0.26
CA ALA A 54 0.85 1.82 0.96
C ALA A 54 -0.66 1.59 0.75
N ASN A 55 -1.24 2.12 -0.33
CA ASN A 55 -2.63 1.83 -0.71
C ASN A 55 -2.77 0.40 -1.25
N LEU A 56 -1.86 -0.06 -2.11
CA LEU A 56 -1.83 -1.46 -2.57
C LEU A 56 -1.64 -2.41 -1.40
N LEU A 57 -0.63 -2.17 -0.56
CA LEU A 57 -0.34 -3.00 0.61
C LEU A 57 -1.54 -3.11 1.56
N PHE A 58 -2.27 -2.01 1.78
CA PHE A 58 -3.49 -2.03 2.59
C PHE A 58 -4.59 -2.91 1.99
N LEU A 59 -4.78 -2.83 0.67
CA LEU A 59 -5.86 -3.54 -0.03
C LEU A 59 -5.54 -5.01 -0.33
N THR A 60 -4.26 -5.34 -0.50
CA THR A 60 -3.86 -6.65 -1.03
C THR A 60 -2.77 -7.36 -0.24
N GLY A 61 -2.02 -6.68 0.62
CA GLY A 61 -0.81 -7.23 1.23
C GLY A 61 0.39 -7.32 0.27
N PHE A 62 0.22 -6.97 -1.00
CA PHE A 62 1.28 -6.95 -2.00
C PHE A 62 2.05 -5.61 -1.99
N ASP A 63 3.38 -5.70 -2.03
CA ASP A 63 4.31 -4.58 -2.18
C ASP A 63 5.03 -4.71 -3.54
N PRO A 64 4.95 -3.73 -4.46
CA PRO A 64 5.60 -3.80 -5.77
C PRO A 64 7.14 -3.72 -5.69
N ARG A 65 7.72 -3.59 -4.49
CA ARG A 65 9.16 -3.55 -4.22
C ARG A 65 9.88 -2.42 -4.94
N PHE A 66 10.49 -2.71 -6.09
CA PHE A 66 11.21 -1.74 -6.90
C PHE A 66 10.49 -1.43 -8.22
N GLU A 67 9.43 -2.18 -8.54
CA GLU A 67 8.59 -2.01 -9.73
C GLU A 67 7.37 -1.13 -9.44
N GLU A 68 6.53 -0.96 -10.45
CA GLU A 68 5.21 -0.34 -10.34
C GLU A 68 4.11 -1.41 -10.38
N ALA A 69 2.92 -1.07 -9.92
CA ALA A 69 1.74 -1.92 -10.02
C ALA A 69 0.44 -1.11 -10.09
N LEU A 70 -0.58 -1.73 -10.67
CA LEU A 70 -1.93 -1.18 -10.75
C LEU A 70 -2.95 -2.25 -10.37
N LEU A 71 -3.67 -2.04 -9.27
CA LEU A 71 -4.80 -2.88 -8.90
C LEU A 71 -6.08 -2.31 -9.52
N LEU A 72 -6.81 -3.12 -10.27
CA LEU A 72 -8.14 -2.82 -10.78
C LEU A 72 -9.17 -3.55 -9.93
N LEU A 73 -10.07 -2.78 -9.32
CA LEU A 73 -11.28 -3.26 -8.66
C LEU A 73 -12.46 -2.98 -9.57
N GLY A 74 -13.25 -4.00 -9.90
CA GLY A 74 -14.30 -3.89 -10.89
C GLY A 74 -15.59 -4.63 -10.53
N PRO A 75 -16.56 -4.65 -11.47
CA PRO A 75 -17.82 -5.36 -11.32
C PRO A 75 -17.62 -6.84 -10.98
N GLU A 76 -18.66 -7.46 -10.39
CA GLU A 76 -18.65 -8.90 -10.07
C GLU A 76 -17.48 -9.33 -9.16
N ARG A 77 -17.00 -8.40 -8.31
CA ARG A 77 -15.84 -8.62 -7.41
C ARG A 77 -14.56 -8.97 -8.16
N ARG A 78 -14.42 -8.50 -9.40
CA ARG A 78 -13.18 -8.65 -10.18
C ARG A 78 -12.05 -7.83 -9.53
N ARG A 79 -10.89 -8.46 -9.37
CA ARG A 79 -9.68 -7.88 -8.78
C ARG A 79 -8.48 -8.28 -9.61
N VAL A 80 -8.02 -7.39 -10.47
CA VAL A 80 -6.89 -7.63 -11.38
C VAL A 80 -5.68 -6.85 -10.89
N LEU A 81 -4.57 -7.51 -10.65
CA LEU A 81 -3.30 -6.88 -10.28
C LEU A 81 -2.36 -6.90 -11.48
N LEU A 82 -2.12 -5.72 -12.04
CA LEU A 82 -1.13 -5.48 -13.09
C LEU A 82 0.22 -5.24 -12.46
N VAL A 83 1.23 -5.99 -12.88
CA VAL A 83 2.59 -5.95 -12.30
C VAL A 83 3.68 -5.99 -13.37
N GLY A 84 4.87 -5.53 -13.01
CA GLY A 84 6.09 -5.78 -13.79
C GLY A 84 6.55 -7.25 -13.72
N ASN A 85 7.70 -7.53 -14.34
CA ASN A 85 8.22 -8.89 -14.50
C ASN A 85 8.46 -9.59 -13.15
N GLU A 86 9.03 -8.87 -12.18
CA GLU A 86 9.34 -9.43 -10.86
C GLU A 86 8.07 -9.60 -10.02
N GLY A 87 7.12 -8.68 -10.18
CA GLY A 87 5.85 -8.69 -9.48
C GLY A 87 4.98 -9.91 -9.80
N VAL A 88 5.12 -10.56 -10.97
CA VAL A 88 4.33 -11.76 -11.33
C VAL A 88 4.53 -12.89 -10.33
N VAL A 89 5.79 -13.21 -10.00
CA VAL A 89 6.11 -14.26 -9.04
C VAL A 89 5.86 -13.76 -7.62
N HIS A 90 6.11 -12.47 -7.36
CA HIS A 90 5.93 -11.90 -6.03
C HIS A 90 4.46 -11.82 -5.60
N ALA A 91 3.51 -11.70 -6.54
CA ALA A 91 2.08 -11.59 -6.25
C ALA A 91 1.51 -12.73 -5.40
N VAL A 92 2.21 -13.87 -5.28
CA VAL A 92 1.87 -14.96 -4.35
C VAL A 92 1.77 -14.52 -2.88
N ILE A 93 2.40 -13.40 -2.50
CA ILE A 93 2.31 -12.86 -1.13
C ILE A 93 0.99 -12.14 -0.84
N ALA A 94 0.17 -11.87 -1.87
CA ALA A 94 -1.09 -11.17 -1.68
C ALA A 94 -1.99 -11.94 -0.72
N GLY A 95 -2.60 -11.23 0.23
CA GLY A 95 -3.47 -11.79 1.25
C GLY A 95 -4.88 -12.13 0.77
N LEU A 96 -5.14 -12.05 -0.54
CA LEU A 96 -6.41 -12.40 -1.17
C LEU A 96 -6.21 -12.92 -2.60
N PRO A 97 -7.17 -13.68 -3.15
CA PRO A 97 -7.14 -14.08 -4.55
C PRO A 97 -7.19 -12.86 -5.49
N LEU A 98 -6.22 -12.80 -6.39
CA LEU A 98 -6.10 -11.77 -7.43
C LEU A 98 -5.88 -12.44 -8.79
N GLU A 99 -6.47 -11.86 -9.84
CA GLU A 99 -6.07 -12.14 -11.21
C GLU A 99 -4.78 -11.36 -11.50
N VAL A 100 -3.65 -12.04 -11.68
CA VAL A 100 -2.36 -11.39 -11.92
C VAL A 100 -2.09 -11.30 -13.41
N GLN A 101 -1.84 -10.09 -13.90
CA GLN A 101 -1.48 -9.83 -15.29
C GLN A 101 -0.14 -9.10 -15.37
N CYS A 102 0.74 -9.54 -16.27
CA CYS A 102 2.01 -8.88 -16.51
C CYS A 102 1.84 -7.71 -17.47
N PHE A 103 2.30 -6.53 -17.07
CA PHE A 103 2.52 -5.38 -17.93
C PHE A 103 3.97 -4.91 -17.76
N GLN A 104 4.83 -5.25 -18.73
CA GLN A 104 6.27 -5.00 -18.64
C GLN A 104 6.65 -3.52 -18.60
N GLY A 105 5.72 -2.62 -18.95
CA GLY A 105 5.92 -1.19 -18.76
C GLY A 105 6.15 -0.79 -17.30
N PHE A 106 5.67 -1.59 -16.34
CA PHE A 106 5.90 -1.40 -14.91
C PHE A 106 7.19 -2.04 -14.38
N SER A 107 7.91 -2.78 -15.21
CA SER A 107 9.21 -3.34 -14.85
C SER A 107 10.28 -2.26 -14.79
N LEU A 108 11.38 -2.56 -14.09
CA LEU A 108 12.54 -1.67 -13.98
C LEU A 108 13.09 -1.21 -15.35
N MET A 109 13.71 -0.04 -15.36
CA MET A 109 14.44 0.44 -16.53
C MET A 109 15.52 -0.56 -16.94
N GLY A 110 15.63 -0.83 -18.25
CA GLY A 110 16.60 -1.77 -18.81
C GLY A 110 16.14 -3.23 -18.87
N GLN A 111 14.97 -3.56 -18.31
CA GLN A 111 14.33 -4.85 -18.56
C GLN A 111 13.57 -4.86 -19.91
N PRO A 112 13.38 -6.03 -20.56
CA PRO A 112 12.55 -6.14 -21.77
C PRO A 112 11.11 -5.68 -21.55
N ARG A 113 10.52 -5.02 -22.56
CA ARG A 113 9.16 -4.44 -22.53
C ARG A 113 8.30 -4.73 -23.76
N GLU A 114 8.73 -5.66 -24.60
CA GLU A 114 8.19 -5.88 -25.94
C GLU A 114 7.20 -7.05 -26.03
N THR A 115 7.06 -7.84 -24.96
CA THR A 115 6.28 -9.10 -24.99
C THR A 115 4.88 -8.98 -24.42
N THR A 116 4.59 -7.93 -23.65
CA THR A 116 3.22 -7.64 -23.17
C THR A 116 2.55 -6.57 -24.04
N PRO A 117 1.21 -6.59 -24.15
CA PRO A 117 0.48 -5.51 -24.81
C PRO A 117 0.76 -4.14 -24.21
N ARG A 118 0.38 -3.09 -24.94
CA ARG A 118 0.34 -1.73 -24.41
C ARG A 118 -0.70 -1.63 -23.29
N LEU A 119 -0.52 -0.68 -22.37
CA LEU A 119 -1.39 -0.51 -21.21
C LEU A 119 -2.87 -0.38 -21.58
N ASP A 120 -3.21 0.34 -22.64
CA ASP A 120 -4.59 0.45 -23.12
C ASP A 120 -5.20 -0.91 -23.50
N ARG A 121 -4.41 -1.80 -24.12
CA ARG A 121 -4.87 -3.16 -24.44
C ARG A 121 -4.94 -4.06 -23.22
N THR A 122 -3.99 -3.93 -22.30
CA THR A 122 -4.04 -4.70 -21.05
C THR A 122 -5.24 -4.30 -20.19
N LEU A 123 -5.62 -3.02 -20.17
CA LEU A 123 -6.83 -2.54 -19.48
C LEU A 123 -8.12 -3.06 -20.15
N ASP A 124 -8.18 -3.07 -21.48
CA ASP A 124 -9.28 -3.66 -22.27
C ASP A 124 -9.42 -5.17 -21.98
N GLU A 125 -8.32 -5.91 -21.98
CA GLU A 125 -8.26 -7.35 -21.62
C GLU A 125 -8.68 -7.61 -20.16
N ALA A 126 -8.35 -6.70 -19.24
CA ALA A 126 -8.81 -6.74 -17.85
C ALA A 126 -10.32 -6.48 -17.70
N GLY A 127 -10.98 -5.98 -18.74
CA GLY A 127 -12.43 -5.84 -18.83
C GLY A 127 -12.95 -4.40 -18.80
N LEU A 128 -12.09 -3.38 -18.89
CA LEU A 128 -12.55 -2.00 -19.05
C LEU A 128 -13.10 -1.82 -20.46
N VAL A 129 -14.26 -1.17 -20.59
CA VAL A 129 -14.92 -0.95 -21.88
C VAL A 129 -15.24 0.53 -22.14
N PRO A 130 -15.50 0.91 -23.40
CA PRO A 130 -15.97 2.26 -23.72
C PRO A 130 -17.21 2.65 -22.89
N GLY A 131 -17.17 3.85 -22.29
CA GLY A 131 -18.21 4.40 -21.43
C GLY A 131 -18.02 4.15 -19.93
N ASP A 132 -17.08 3.28 -19.53
CA ASP A 132 -16.81 3.03 -18.11
C ASP A 132 -16.30 4.29 -17.40
N LYS A 133 -16.82 4.52 -16.18
CA LYS A 133 -16.31 5.54 -15.28
C LYS A 133 -15.29 4.91 -14.35
N VAL A 134 -14.07 5.43 -14.33
CA VAL A 134 -12.98 4.87 -13.52
C VAL A 134 -12.55 5.89 -12.47
N GLY A 135 -12.61 5.49 -11.20
CA GLY A 135 -11.95 6.21 -10.11
C GLY A 135 -10.47 5.82 -10.07
N ILE A 136 -9.57 6.78 -9.84
CA ILE A 136 -8.14 6.53 -9.63
C ILE A 136 -7.77 6.89 -8.20
N VAL A 137 -7.06 5.98 -7.54
CA VAL A 137 -6.37 6.20 -6.26
C VAL A 137 -4.89 6.34 -6.55
N GLY A 138 -4.35 7.54 -6.30
CA GLY A 138 -2.92 7.83 -6.30
C GLY A 138 -2.33 7.84 -4.89
N TRP A 139 -1.29 8.65 -4.67
CA TRP A 139 -0.70 8.86 -3.32
C TRP A 139 -1.39 9.96 -2.50
N LYS A 140 -1.78 11.05 -3.15
CA LYS A 140 -2.47 12.21 -2.56
C LYS A 140 -3.56 12.68 -3.54
N TYR A 141 -4.53 13.46 -3.06
CA TYR A 141 -5.48 14.22 -3.87
C TYR A 141 -5.31 15.72 -3.64
N LEU A 142 -5.70 16.52 -4.64
CA LEU A 142 -5.73 17.98 -4.51
C LEU A 142 -7.11 18.43 -4.04
N THR A 143 -7.15 19.60 -3.40
CA THR A 143 -8.40 20.25 -2.98
C THR A 143 -8.71 21.48 -3.84
N ALA A 144 -9.91 22.04 -3.71
CA ALA A 144 -10.30 23.28 -4.39
C ALA A 144 -9.42 24.50 -4.01
N ALA A 145 -8.64 24.40 -2.93
CA ALA A 145 -7.65 25.41 -2.57
C ALA A 145 -6.37 25.35 -3.43
N GLU A 146 -6.09 24.20 -4.04
CA GLU A 146 -4.86 23.94 -4.79
C GLU A 146 -5.09 23.94 -6.32
N THR A 147 -6.30 23.66 -6.79
CA THR A 147 -6.62 23.52 -8.22
C THR A 147 -8.07 23.91 -8.56
N GLY A 148 -8.29 24.30 -9.82
CA GLY A 148 -9.61 24.57 -10.38
C GLY A 148 -10.44 23.32 -10.69
N ASP A 149 -9.82 22.14 -10.81
CA ASP A 149 -10.53 20.85 -10.94
C ASP A 149 -9.92 19.78 -10.01
N PRO A 150 -10.40 19.69 -8.76
CA PRO A 150 -9.92 18.70 -7.78
C PRO A 150 -10.21 17.25 -8.15
N ARG A 151 -11.06 17.00 -9.15
CA ARG A 151 -11.42 15.65 -9.57
C ARG A 151 -10.39 15.05 -10.54
N GLN A 152 -9.45 15.85 -11.03
CA GLN A 152 -8.41 15.33 -11.92
C GLN A 152 -7.37 14.55 -11.10
N PRO A 153 -7.08 13.29 -11.43
CA PRO A 153 -6.02 12.52 -10.79
C PRO A 153 -4.68 13.23 -10.92
N ALA A 154 -4.09 13.65 -9.80
CA ALA A 154 -2.89 14.48 -9.79
C ALA A 154 -1.61 13.71 -9.43
N TRP A 155 -1.72 12.70 -8.56
CA TRP A 155 -0.57 11.96 -8.01
C TRP A 155 -0.54 10.51 -8.49
N VAL A 156 -0.50 10.37 -9.81
CA VAL A 156 -0.44 9.11 -10.57
C VAL A 156 0.30 9.37 -11.90
N PRO A 157 1.03 8.39 -12.48
CA PRO A 157 1.62 8.55 -13.79
C PRO A 157 0.60 8.96 -14.86
N ALA A 158 0.92 10.02 -15.62
CA ALA A 158 0.07 10.52 -16.68
C ALA A 158 -0.26 9.46 -17.76
N ALA A 159 0.63 8.48 -17.96
CA ALA A 159 0.42 7.37 -18.87
C ALA A 159 -0.78 6.49 -18.47
N ILE A 160 -1.03 6.30 -17.17
CA ILE A 160 -2.19 5.53 -16.67
C ILE A 160 -3.48 6.29 -16.92
N VAL A 161 -3.51 7.59 -16.60
CA VAL A 161 -4.65 8.47 -16.87
C VAL A 161 -4.99 8.49 -18.36
N ALA A 162 -3.96 8.63 -19.22
CA ALA A 162 -4.12 8.64 -20.65
C ALA A 162 -4.62 7.30 -21.20
N ALA A 163 -4.10 6.18 -20.71
CA ALA A 163 -4.51 4.84 -21.15
C ALA A 163 -5.96 4.54 -20.76
N ILE A 164 -6.37 4.84 -19.52
CA ILE A 164 -7.75 4.67 -19.06
C ILE A 164 -8.71 5.49 -19.92
N ARG A 165 -8.38 6.76 -20.19
CA ARG A 165 -9.17 7.61 -21.07
C ARG A 165 -9.23 7.08 -22.50
N GLN A 166 -8.14 6.52 -23.01
CA GLN A 166 -8.09 5.96 -24.36
C GLN A 166 -9.02 4.75 -24.51
N VAL A 167 -9.11 3.89 -23.49
CA VAL A 167 -9.97 2.69 -23.49
C VAL A 167 -11.43 3.06 -23.29
N THR A 168 -11.71 3.88 -22.28
CA THR A 168 -13.08 4.18 -21.84
C THR A 168 -13.72 5.33 -22.62
N GLY A 169 -12.93 6.22 -23.22
CA GLY A 169 -13.42 7.48 -23.78
C GLY A 169 -13.91 8.48 -22.73
N VAL A 170 -13.70 8.21 -21.44
CA VAL A 170 -14.14 9.02 -20.30
C VAL A 170 -12.91 9.42 -19.49
N ASP A 171 -12.83 10.68 -19.07
CA ASP A 171 -11.77 11.11 -18.16
C ASP A 171 -11.95 10.42 -16.79
N PRO A 172 -10.92 9.74 -16.25
CA PRO A 172 -11.00 9.17 -14.92
C PRO A 172 -11.04 10.28 -13.86
N ILE A 173 -11.62 9.96 -12.70
CA ILE A 173 -11.75 10.89 -11.57
C ILE A 173 -10.88 10.46 -10.39
N ASP A 174 -10.33 11.40 -9.63
CA ASP A 174 -9.58 11.14 -8.41
C ASP A 174 -10.54 10.69 -7.30
N VAL A 175 -10.29 9.51 -6.73
CA VAL A 175 -11.01 8.95 -5.57
C VAL A 175 -10.04 8.59 -4.44
N THR A 176 -8.83 9.16 -4.44
CA THR A 176 -7.78 8.86 -3.45
C THR A 176 -8.25 9.12 -2.02
N SER A 177 -9.13 10.11 -1.83
CA SER A 177 -9.77 10.43 -0.55
C SER A 177 -10.52 9.25 0.08
N VAL A 178 -11.04 8.30 -0.71
CA VAL A 178 -11.70 7.08 -0.18
C VAL A 178 -10.78 6.32 0.77
N LEU A 179 -9.48 6.27 0.47
CA LEU A 179 -8.48 5.65 1.34
C LEU A 179 -7.82 6.65 2.28
N MET A 180 -7.54 7.86 1.79
CA MET A 180 -6.56 8.78 2.38
C MET A 180 -7.17 10.00 3.08
N ALA A 181 -8.48 10.22 3.01
CA ALA A 181 -9.09 11.39 3.61
C ALA A 181 -8.90 11.40 5.14
N PRO A 182 -8.42 12.53 5.72
CA PRO A 182 -8.29 12.65 7.16
C PRO A 182 -9.64 12.51 7.87
N GLY A 183 -9.77 11.51 8.73
CA GLY A 183 -10.95 11.29 9.59
C GLY A 183 -11.94 10.25 9.10
N ASP A 184 -12.10 10.06 7.78
CA ASP A 184 -13.10 9.14 7.21
C ASP A 184 -12.57 8.18 6.13
N GLY A 185 -11.35 8.41 5.61
CA GLY A 185 -10.69 7.50 4.68
C GLY A 185 -10.46 6.12 5.31
N LEU A 186 -10.54 5.06 4.52
CA LEU A 186 -10.47 3.67 5.02
C LEU A 186 -9.18 3.38 5.80
N ARG A 187 -8.06 4.02 5.44
CA ARG A 187 -6.77 3.82 6.12
C ARG A 187 -6.63 4.57 7.44
N THR A 188 -7.64 5.35 7.84
CA THR A 188 -7.63 6.07 9.13
C THR A 188 -8.04 5.20 10.31
N ARG A 189 -8.57 4.00 10.05
CA ARG A 189 -9.04 3.06 11.08
C ARG A 189 -8.26 1.76 10.98
N ASN A 190 -7.74 1.29 12.12
CA ASN A 190 -7.11 -0.01 12.21
C ASN A 190 -8.14 -1.06 12.62
N SER A 191 -8.14 -2.20 11.93
CA SER A 191 -8.86 -3.41 12.36
C SER A 191 -8.19 -4.05 13.59
N ALA A 192 -8.85 -5.06 14.17
CA ALA A 192 -8.24 -5.86 15.22
C ALA A 192 -6.96 -6.57 14.74
N ASP A 193 -6.96 -7.13 13.52
CA ASP A 193 -5.80 -7.78 12.92
C ASP A 193 -4.64 -6.79 12.72
N GLN A 194 -4.93 -5.58 12.23
CA GLN A 194 -3.92 -4.52 12.10
C GLN A 194 -3.38 -4.06 13.46
N ILE A 195 -4.23 -3.90 14.48
CA ILE A 195 -3.78 -3.55 15.83
C ILE A 195 -2.85 -4.64 16.37
N ALA A 196 -3.17 -5.92 16.17
CA ALA A 196 -2.30 -7.02 16.57
C ALA A 196 -0.96 -7.01 15.84
N ALA A 197 -0.96 -6.83 14.52
CA ALA A 197 0.25 -6.72 13.70
C ALA A 197 1.12 -5.51 14.11
N PHE A 198 0.50 -4.36 14.38
CA PHE A 198 1.21 -3.16 14.81
C PHE A 198 1.72 -3.26 16.24
N ALA A 199 0.98 -3.91 17.16
CA ALA A 199 1.46 -4.18 18.51
C ALA A 199 2.68 -5.11 18.48
N TRP A 200 2.65 -6.15 17.62
CA TRP A 200 3.80 -7.02 17.37
C TRP A 200 5.01 -6.22 16.88
N ALA A 201 4.84 -5.35 15.87
CA ALA A 201 5.93 -4.53 15.34
C ALA A 201 6.47 -3.55 16.40
N ALA A 202 5.57 -2.89 17.13
CA ALA A 202 5.91 -1.94 18.19
C ALA A 202 6.70 -2.59 19.32
N LEU A 203 6.34 -3.82 19.73
CA LEU A 203 7.08 -4.58 20.74
C LEU A 203 8.53 -4.82 20.28
N ARG A 204 8.73 -5.25 19.04
CA ARG A 204 10.08 -5.51 18.48
C ARG A 204 10.92 -4.25 18.40
N SER A 205 10.33 -3.16 17.89
CA SER A 205 10.99 -1.86 17.84
C SER A 205 11.35 -1.36 19.26
N SER A 206 10.44 -1.52 20.23
CA SER A 206 10.70 -1.15 21.62
C SER A 206 11.85 -1.96 22.22
N GLN A 207 11.90 -3.25 21.97
CA GLN A 207 13.01 -4.10 22.44
C GLN A 207 14.35 -3.69 21.81
N ALA A 208 14.38 -3.34 20.53
CA ALA A 208 15.57 -2.84 19.86
C ALA A 208 16.07 -1.54 20.49
N VAL A 209 15.16 -0.59 20.75
CA VAL A 209 15.47 0.66 21.45
C VAL A 209 15.94 0.39 22.89
N PHE A 210 15.36 -0.57 23.60
CA PHE A 210 15.81 -0.92 24.96
C PHE A 210 17.23 -1.50 24.99
N ARG A 211 17.63 -2.27 23.96
CA ARG A 211 19.02 -2.73 23.84
C ARG A 211 19.98 -1.55 23.69
N VAL A 212 19.60 -0.56 22.90
CA VAL A 212 20.35 0.71 22.76
C VAL A 212 20.47 1.43 24.11
N VAL A 213 19.35 1.66 24.79
CA VAL A 213 19.32 2.38 26.09
C VAL A 213 20.16 1.67 27.15
N ARG A 214 20.13 0.33 27.20
CA ARG A 214 20.92 -0.45 28.17
C ARG A 214 22.39 -0.58 27.80
N GLY A 215 22.70 -0.62 26.51
CA GLY A 215 24.04 -0.92 26.01
C GLY A 215 24.92 0.30 25.74
N ALA A 216 24.33 1.48 25.54
CA ALA A 216 25.08 2.69 25.24
C ALA A 216 26.05 3.07 26.38
N ARG A 217 27.29 3.42 26.03
CA ARG A 217 28.35 3.86 26.94
C ARG A 217 29.04 5.09 26.36
N ALA A 218 29.59 5.93 27.24
CA ALA A 218 30.43 7.05 26.80
C ALA A 218 31.60 6.54 25.95
N GLY A 219 31.92 7.26 24.87
CA GLY A 219 32.97 6.88 23.92
C GLY A 219 32.51 5.97 22.78
N MET A 220 31.26 5.47 22.79
CA MET A 220 30.67 4.81 21.62
C MET A 220 30.35 5.80 20.52
N THR A 221 30.55 5.39 19.27
CA THR A 221 30.03 6.15 18.11
C THR A 221 28.53 5.87 17.92
N GLU A 222 27.84 6.74 17.17
CA GLU A 222 26.43 6.50 16.81
C GLU A 222 26.22 5.16 16.09
N ARG A 223 27.22 4.72 15.30
CA ARG A 223 27.19 3.41 14.62
C ARG A 223 27.26 2.25 15.61
N ASP A 224 28.13 2.35 16.63
CA ASP A 224 28.22 1.33 17.67
C ASP A 224 26.91 1.23 18.45
N VAL A 225 26.32 2.40 18.77
CA VAL A 225 25.03 2.50 19.45
C VAL A 225 23.92 1.90 18.58
N ALA A 226 23.85 2.22 17.29
CA ALA A 226 22.87 1.66 16.37
C ALA A 226 22.99 0.14 16.22
N ALA A 227 24.22 -0.40 16.20
CA ALA A 227 24.45 -1.84 16.13
C ALA A 227 23.84 -2.62 17.32
N LEU A 228 23.67 -1.98 18.48
CA LEU A 228 23.01 -2.56 19.64
C LEU A 228 21.52 -2.89 19.38
N MET A 229 20.88 -2.23 18.41
CA MET A 229 19.52 -2.59 18.01
C MET A 229 19.44 -4.06 17.61
N GLY A 230 20.49 -4.63 17.02
CA GLY A 230 20.55 -6.03 16.58
C GLY A 230 19.63 -6.32 15.39
N TYR A 231 19.89 -7.44 14.72
CA TYR A 231 19.05 -7.96 13.65
C TYR A 231 17.91 -8.81 14.24
N ALA A 232 16.70 -8.64 13.71
CA ALA A 232 15.54 -9.39 14.14
C ALA A 232 14.72 -9.87 12.92
N GLY A 233 15.34 -10.25 11.81
CA GLY A 233 14.59 -10.57 10.58
C GLY A 233 14.39 -9.32 9.71
#